data_AF-A0AA48KEU2-F1
#
_entry.id   AF-A0AA48KEU2-F1
#
_cell.length_a   1.000
_cell.length_b   1.000
_cell.length_c   1.000
_cell.angle_alpha   90.00
_cell.angle_beta   90.00
_cell.angle_gamma   90.00
#
_symmetry.space_group_name_H-M   'P 1'
#
loop_
_entity.id
_entity.type
_entity.pdbx_description
1 polymer ?
#
loop_
_entity_poly.entity_id
_entity_poly.type
_entity_poly.pdbx_seq_one_letter_code
_entity_poly.pdbx_strand_id
1 'polypeptide(L)'
;MKPLFLFLFLAAIGNAVYHLGQRALGHASNPMVVLMGVYGAAFLLSAVSVPFFSAPGQGSVAGQVLAWPVFAIAAGAFLIEIGFLLAYRSGGSLQWSGAAVNGVAAILLVAIAVVGFKEPLTLRKVLGIALTLSGLALFTR
;
A
#
# COMPACT_ATOMS: atom_id res chain seq x y z
N MET A 1 6.73 19.37 -9.43
CA MET A 1 6.47 19.26 -7.97
C MET A 1 4.99 19.37 -7.60
N LYS A 2 4.21 20.35 -8.12
CA LYS A 2 2.77 20.49 -7.82
C LYS A 2 1.88 19.24 -8.07
N PRO A 3 2.03 18.46 -9.17
CA PRO A 3 1.18 17.28 -9.37
C PRO A 3 1.54 16.11 -8.46
N LEU A 4 2.80 15.99 -8.01
CA LEU A 4 3.24 14.92 -7.13
C LEU A 4 2.49 14.95 -5.80
N PHE A 5 2.39 16.12 -5.16
CA PHE A 5 1.68 16.26 -3.90
C PHE A 5 0.18 15.97 -4.03
N LEU A 6 -0.42 16.31 -5.18
CA LEU A 6 -1.81 15.95 -5.48
C LEU A 6 -2.00 14.43 -5.54
N PHE A 7 -1.12 13.71 -6.23
CA PHE A 7 -1.20 12.25 -6.33
C PHE A 7 -0.91 11.54 -5.00
N LEU A 8 0.03 12.06 -4.21
CA LEU A 8 0.28 11.58 -2.86
C LEU A 8 -0.94 11.81 -1.95
N PHE A 9 -1.61 12.96 -2.08
CA PHE A 9 -2.82 13.24 -1.33
C PHE A 9 -3.99 12.33 -1.76
N LEU A 10 -4.14 12.07 -3.06
CA LEU A 10 -5.12 11.11 -3.57
C LEU A 10 -4.86 9.70 -3.02
N ALA A 11 -3.59 9.26 -3.00
CA ALA A 11 -3.20 7.99 -2.41
C ALA A 11 -3.50 7.93 -0.89
N ALA A 12 -3.28 9.04 -0.17
CA ALA A 12 -3.60 9.14 1.25
C ALA A 12 -5.12 9.03 1.52
N ILE A 13 -5.96 9.66 0.68
CA ILE A 13 -7.42 9.48 0.74
C ILE A 13 -7.79 8.02 0.50
N GLY A 14 -7.23 7.40 -0.55
CA GLY A 14 -7.45 5.98 -0.83
C GLY A 14 -7.07 5.09 0.36
N ASN A 15 -5.93 5.36 1.00
CA ASN A 15 -5.48 4.63 2.18
C ASN A 15 -6.41 4.82 3.40
N ALA A 16 -7.01 6.00 3.57
CA ALA A 16 -8.00 6.25 4.62
C ALA A 16 -9.30 5.47 4.37
N VAL A 17 -9.83 5.50 3.14
CA VAL A 17 -11.02 4.72 2.74
C VAL A 17 -10.76 3.23 2.91
N TYR A 18 -9.56 2.79 2.51
CA TYR A 18 -9.10 1.41 2.67
C TYR A 18 -9.19 0.94 4.13
N HIS A 19 -8.57 1.68 5.05
CA HIS A 19 -8.58 1.31 6.46
C HIS A 19 -9.98 1.39 7.09
N LEU A 20 -10.82 2.34 6.66
CA LEU A 20 -12.20 2.43 7.11
C LEU A 20 -12.99 1.18 6.68
N GLY A 21 -12.87 0.77 5.42
CA GLY A 21 -13.50 -0.44 4.90
C GLY A 21 -13.01 -1.70 5.62
N GLN A 22 -11.69 -1.84 5.79
CA GLN A 22 -11.06 -2.94 6.51
C GLN A 22 -11.57 -3.09 7.95
N ARG A 23 -11.69 -1.96 8.67
CA ARG A 23 -12.21 -1.95 10.04
C ARG A 23 -13.71 -2.27 10.12
N ALA A 24 -14.48 -1.91 9.09
CA ALA A 24 -15.92 -2.16 9.04
C ALA A 24 -16.26 -3.64 8.75
N LEU A 25 -15.31 -4.43 8.26
CA LEU A 25 -15.52 -5.84 7.99
C LEU A 25 -15.70 -6.63 9.29
N GLY A 26 -16.82 -7.35 9.41
CA GLY A 26 -17.09 -8.23 10.53
C GLY A 26 -16.08 -9.38 10.68
N HIS A 27 -15.94 -9.89 11.90
CA HIS A 27 -15.00 -10.97 12.23
C HIS A 27 -15.46 -12.35 11.70
N ALA A 28 -16.75 -12.49 11.37
CA ALA A 28 -17.38 -13.75 10.99
C ALA A 28 -17.20 -14.16 9.51
N SER A 29 -16.60 -13.32 8.67
CA SER A 29 -16.38 -13.63 7.24
C SER A 29 -15.05 -14.34 7.00
N ASN A 30 -14.99 -15.23 6.01
CA ASN A 30 -13.73 -15.80 5.56
C ASN A 30 -12.87 -14.70 4.90
N PRO A 31 -11.64 -14.42 5.39
CA PRO A 31 -10.77 -13.38 4.84
C PRO A 31 -10.54 -13.51 3.34
N MET A 32 -10.38 -14.73 2.83
CA MET A 32 -10.09 -14.97 1.41
C MET A 32 -11.30 -14.65 0.54
N VAL A 33 -12.51 -14.97 1.00
CA VAL A 33 -13.76 -14.63 0.29
C VAL A 33 -13.93 -13.11 0.22
N VAL A 34 -13.61 -12.40 1.30
CA VAL A 34 -13.62 -10.93 1.29
C VAL A 34 -12.61 -10.38 0.28
N LEU A 35 -11.38 -10.90 0.29
CA LEU A 35 -10.34 -10.45 -0.64
C LEU A 35 -10.69 -10.74 -2.10
N MET A 36 -11.35 -11.86 -2.40
CA MET A 36 -11.89 -12.11 -3.74
C MET A 36 -12.84 -10.99 -4.19
N GLY A 37 -13.74 -10.54 -3.31
CA GLY A 37 -14.64 -9.42 -3.58
C GLY A 37 -13.91 -8.09 -3.79
N VAL A 38 -12.94 -7.79 -2.92
CA VAL A 38 -12.11 -6.57 -3.02
C VAL A 38 -11.34 -6.53 -4.34
N TYR A 39 -10.64 -7.62 -4.70
CA TYR A 39 -9.89 -7.69 -5.95
C TYR A 39 -10.79 -7.70 -7.17
N GLY A 40 -11.95 -8.35 -7.11
CA GLY A 40 -12.94 -8.30 -8.18
C GLY A 40 -13.43 -6.87 -8.44
N ALA A 41 -13.76 -6.13 -7.38
CA ALA A 41 -14.15 -4.73 -7.49
C ALA A 41 -13.02 -3.84 -8.03
N ALA A 42 -11.79 -4.02 -7.51
CA ALA A 42 -10.62 -3.28 -7.97
C ALA A 42 -10.29 -3.56 -9.45
N PHE A 43 -10.43 -4.82 -9.89
CA PHE A 43 -10.29 -5.21 -11.29
C PHE A 43 -11.31 -4.51 -12.18
N LEU A 44 -12.59 -4.50 -11.80
CA LEU A 44 -13.64 -3.83 -12.58
C LEU A 44 -13.41 -2.31 -12.67
N LEU A 45 -13.08 -1.66 -11.56
CA LEU A 45 -12.76 -0.23 -11.54
C LEU A 45 -11.57 0.09 -12.45
N SER A 46 -10.52 -0.75 -12.41
CA SER A 46 -9.34 -0.59 -13.27
C SER A 46 -9.68 -0.82 -14.75
N ALA A 47 -10.45 -1.86 -15.07
CA ALA A 47 -10.85 -2.19 -16.43
C ALA A 47 -11.70 -1.08 -17.07
N VAL A 48 -12.68 -0.54 -16.33
CA VAL A 48 -13.51 0.59 -16.82
C VAL A 48 -12.67 1.87 -16.97
N SER A 49 -11.59 2.01 -16.22
CA SER A 49 -10.73 3.19 -16.26
C SER A 49 -9.76 3.22 -17.47
N VAL A 50 -9.50 2.08 -18.12
CA VAL A 50 -8.50 1.95 -19.20
C VAL A 50 -8.58 3.07 -20.27
N PRO A 51 -9.77 3.45 -20.79
CA PRO A 51 -9.86 4.49 -21.83
C PRO A 51 -9.34 5.86 -21.38
N PHE A 52 -9.41 6.18 -20.09
CA PHE A 52 -9.00 7.49 -19.54
C PHE A 52 -7.49 7.62 -19.31
N PHE A 53 -6.74 6.52 -19.38
CA PHE A 53 -5.31 6.46 -19.09
C PHE A 53 -4.47 5.96 -20.27
N SER A 54 -5.01 6.01 -21.49
CA SER A 54 -4.29 5.55 -22.68
C SER A 54 -3.15 6.51 -23.06
N ALA A 55 -1.98 5.95 -23.40
CA ALA A 55 -0.79 6.69 -23.79
C ALA A 55 -0.30 6.29 -25.19
N PRO A 56 0.23 7.22 -26.00
CA PRO A 56 0.81 6.89 -27.30
C PRO A 56 1.92 5.85 -27.17
N GLY A 57 1.87 4.80 -28.00
CA GLY A 57 2.88 3.73 -28.02
C GLY A 57 2.76 2.69 -26.91
N GLN A 58 1.64 2.63 -26.18
CA GLN A 58 1.42 1.58 -25.17
C GLN A 58 1.46 0.17 -25.78
N GLY A 59 2.05 -0.78 -25.05
CA GLY A 59 2.09 -2.20 -25.43
C GLY A 59 0.71 -2.86 -25.41
N SER A 60 0.61 -4.12 -25.83
CA SER A 60 -0.66 -4.85 -25.79
C SER A 60 -1.17 -5.01 -24.35
N VAL A 61 -2.50 -5.01 -24.17
CA VAL A 61 -3.13 -5.20 -22.85
C VAL A 61 -2.64 -6.49 -22.20
N ALA A 62 -2.60 -7.60 -22.96
CA ALA A 62 -2.11 -8.88 -22.47
C ALA A 62 -0.63 -8.82 -22.02
N GLY A 63 0.23 -8.14 -22.80
CA GLY A 63 1.64 -8.00 -22.45
C GLY A 63 1.85 -7.19 -21.16
N GLN A 64 1.02 -6.17 -20.93
CA GLN A 64 1.07 -5.36 -19.72
C GLN A 64 0.57 -6.15 -18.50
N VAL A 65 -0.55 -6.87 -18.61
CA VAL A 65 -1.14 -7.66 -17.51
C VAL A 65 -0.26 -8.84 -17.10
N LEU A 66 0.45 -9.45 -18.05
CA LEU A 66 1.33 -10.60 -17.81
C LEU A 66 2.78 -10.21 -17.48
N ALA A 67 3.07 -8.91 -17.32
CA ALA A 67 4.41 -8.47 -16.98
C ALA A 67 4.77 -8.90 -15.54
N TRP A 68 6.02 -9.33 -15.33
CA TRP A 68 6.50 -9.74 -14.00
C TRP A 68 6.23 -8.72 -12.86
N PRO A 69 6.30 -7.38 -13.08
CA PRO A 69 6.01 -6.43 -12.00
C PRO A 69 4.55 -6.53 -11.53
N VAL A 70 3.61 -6.89 -12.42
CA VAL A 70 2.21 -7.08 -12.05
C VAL A 70 2.06 -8.22 -11.04
N PHE A 71 2.78 -9.32 -11.24
CA PHE A 71 2.77 -10.43 -10.29
C PHE A 71 3.40 -10.06 -8.93
N ALA A 72 4.50 -9.28 -8.94
CA ALA A 72 5.11 -8.78 -7.72
C ALA A 72 4.16 -7.81 -6.96
N ILE A 73 3.49 -6.91 -7.68
CA ILE A 73 2.48 -6.00 -7.12
C ILE A 73 1.29 -6.80 -6.56
N ALA A 74 0.79 -7.80 -7.29
CA ALA A 74 -0.32 -8.63 -6.83
C ALA A 74 0.02 -9.38 -5.53
N ALA A 75 1.22 -9.97 -5.44
CA ALA A 75 1.69 -10.63 -4.23
C ALA A 75 1.83 -9.63 -3.06
N GLY A 76 2.42 -8.46 -3.31
CA GLY A 76 2.55 -7.40 -2.30
C GLY A 76 1.19 -6.90 -1.81
N ALA A 77 0.26 -6.62 -2.72
CA ALA A 77 -1.10 -6.24 -2.38
C ALA A 77 -1.78 -7.30 -1.53
N PHE A 78 -1.66 -8.59 -1.89
CA PHE A 78 -2.24 -9.69 -1.11
C PHE A 78 -1.71 -9.74 0.33
N LEU A 79 -0.40 -9.58 0.52
CA LEU A 79 0.21 -9.55 1.84
C LEU A 79 -0.24 -8.35 2.68
N ILE A 80 -0.34 -7.17 2.07
CA ILE A 80 -0.86 -5.96 2.72
C ILE A 80 -2.31 -6.20 3.18
N GLU A 81 -3.12 -6.73 2.29
CA GLU A 81 -4.55 -6.94 2.50
C GLU A 81 -4.85 -7.94 3.62
N ILE A 82 -4.23 -9.12 3.56
CA ILE A 82 -4.39 -10.12 4.62
C ILE A 82 -3.76 -9.64 5.93
N GLY A 83 -2.65 -8.90 5.87
CA GLY A 83 -1.98 -8.34 7.04
C GLY A 83 -2.87 -7.35 7.80
N PHE A 84 -3.49 -6.40 7.09
CA PHE A 84 -4.42 -5.47 7.72
C PHE A 84 -5.72 -6.14 8.21
N LEU A 85 -6.29 -7.08 7.45
CA LEU A 85 -7.44 -7.86 7.91
C LEU A 85 -7.17 -8.54 9.25
N LEU A 86 -6.02 -9.23 9.36
CA LEU A 86 -5.64 -9.93 10.58
C LEU A 86 -5.34 -8.94 11.71
N ALA A 87 -4.67 -7.82 11.43
CA ALA A 87 -4.39 -6.79 12.43
C ALA A 87 -5.66 -6.15 13.01
N TYR A 88 -6.67 -5.86 12.18
CA TYR A 88 -7.94 -5.33 12.67
C TYR A 88 -8.73 -6.37 13.47
N ARG A 89 -8.69 -7.64 13.04
CA ARG A 89 -9.34 -8.75 13.76
C ARG A 89 -8.68 -9.09 15.10
N SER A 90 -7.41 -8.74 15.29
CA SER A 90 -6.69 -8.90 16.57
C SER A 90 -6.80 -7.68 17.49
N GLY A 91 -7.67 -6.72 17.17
CA GLY A 91 -7.92 -5.53 18.00
C GLY A 91 -7.11 -4.29 17.61
N GLY A 92 -6.43 -4.30 16.46
CA GLY A 92 -5.69 -3.14 15.96
C GLY A 92 -6.58 -1.92 15.75
N SER A 93 -6.09 -0.73 16.14
CA SER A 93 -6.82 0.53 15.98
C SER A 93 -6.56 1.16 14.61
N LEU A 94 -7.52 1.95 14.12
CA LEU A 94 -7.42 2.64 12.82
C LEU A 94 -6.19 3.56 12.75
N GLN A 95 -5.89 4.25 13.86
CA GLN A 95 -4.79 5.22 13.94
C GLN A 95 -3.43 4.52 14.03
N TRP A 96 -3.33 3.46 14.83
CA TRP A 96 -2.08 2.74 15.07
C TRP A 96 -1.69 1.83 13.90
N SER A 97 -2.61 0.99 13.42
CA SER A 97 -2.28 -0.06 12.45
C SER A 97 -1.71 0.50 11.15
N GLY A 98 -2.35 1.54 10.59
CA GLY A 98 -1.90 2.17 9.36
C GLY A 98 -0.55 2.88 9.51
N ALA A 99 -0.34 3.57 10.63
CA ALA A 99 0.94 4.23 10.94
C ALA A 99 2.07 3.22 11.11
N ALA A 100 1.82 2.14 11.85
CA ALA A 100 2.81 1.09 12.13
C ALA A 100 3.29 0.39 10.87
N VAL A 101 2.36 -0.04 10.01
CA VAL A 101 2.73 -0.73 8.76
C VAL A 101 3.50 0.21 7.84
N ASN A 102 3.05 1.45 7.64
CA ASN A 102 3.76 2.40 6.78
C ASN A 102 5.14 2.77 7.33
N GLY A 103 5.28 2.91 8.66
CA GLY A 103 6.56 3.15 9.31
C GLY A 103 7.55 1.99 9.12
N VAL A 104 7.10 0.76 9.35
CA VAL A 104 7.92 -0.45 9.12
C VAL A 104 8.27 -0.61 7.64
N ALA A 105 7.29 -0.41 6.74
CA ALA A 105 7.52 -0.47 5.30
C ALA A 105 8.56 0.57 4.85
N ALA A 106 8.53 1.80 5.39
CA ALA A 106 9.54 2.81 5.08
C ALA A 106 10.96 2.37 5.46
N ILE A 107 11.12 1.71 6.62
CA ILE A 107 12.43 1.18 7.06
C ILE A 107 12.90 0.07 6.11
N LEU A 108 12.01 -0.88 5.79
CA LEU A 108 12.31 -1.97 4.86
C LEU A 108 12.70 -1.44 3.47
N LEU A 109 11.96 -0.46 2.95
CA LEU A 109 12.24 0.17 1.66
C LEU A 109 13.57 0.91 1.67
N VAL A 110 13.93 1.60 2.77
CA VAL A 110 15.27 2.19 2.89
C VAL A 110 16.34 1.10 2.84
N ALA A 111 16.18 0.01 3.60
CA ALA A 111 17.15 -1.09 3.58
C ALA A 111 17.31 -1.67 2.17
N ILE A 112 16.20 -1.89 1.46
CA ILE A 112 16.18 -2.37 0.07
C ILE A 112 16.83 -1.35 -0.88
N ALA A 113 16.54 -0.05 -0.74
CA ALA A 113 17.14 1.00 -1.55
C ALA A 113 18.67 1.05 -1.41
N VAL A 114 19.16 0.84 -0.19
CA VAL A 114 20.60 0.89 0.11
C VAL A 114 21.32 -0.37 -0.36
N VAL A 115 20.77 -1.54 -0.06
CA VAL A 115 21.41 -2.82 -0.40
C VAL A 115 21.21 -3.16 -1.87
N GLY A 116 19.98 -3.07 -2.37
CA GLY A 116 19.60 -3.47 -3.72
C GLY A 116 19.93 -2.42 -4.78
N PHE A 117 19.68 -1.14 -4.48
CA PHE A 117 19.86 -0.04 -5.45
C PHE A 117 21.11 0.80 -5.19
N LYS A 118 21.90 0.49 -4.15
CA LYS A 118 23.13 1.19 -3.76
C LYS A 118 22.92 2.70 -3.56
N GLU A 119 21.72 3.09 -3.12
CA GLU A 119 21.47 4.50 -2.82
C GLU A 119 22.29 4.97 -1.61
N PRO A 120 22.89 6.18 -1.67
CA PRO A 120 23.64 6.70 -0.54
C PRO A 120 22.71 6.97 0.65
N LEU A 121 23.07 6.42 1.82
CA LEU A 121 22.51 6.80 3.11
C LEU A 121 23.12 8.11 3.55
N THR A 122 22.38 9.19 3.40
CA THR A 122 22.75 10.48 3.95
C THR A 122 22.32 10.58 5.41
N LEU A 123 23.03 11.38 6.20
CA LEU A 123 22.65 11.66 7.60
C LEU A 123 21.20 12.18 7.71
N ARG A 124 20.72 12.92 6.70
CA ARG A 124 19.33 13.39 6.63
C ARG A 124 18.33 12.24 6.53
N LYS A 125 18.59 11.21 5.70
CA LYS A 125 17.73 10.02 5.58
C LYS A 125 17.68 9.27 6.92
N VAL A 126 18.83 9.10 7.58
CA VAL A 126 18.92 8.43 8.88
C VAL A 126 18.12 9.19 9.96
N LEU A 127 18.29 10.51 10.04
CA LEU A 127 17.51 11.34 10.97
C LEU A 127 16.00 11.29 10.67
N GLY A 128 15.62 11.27 9.39
CA GLY A 128 14.22 11.10 8.99
C GLY A 128 13.63 9.79 9.51
N ILE A 129 14.34 8.67 9.35
CA ILE A 129 13.91 7.36 9.86
C ILE A 129 13.77 7.37 11.38
N ALA A 130 14.75 7.94 12.09
CA ALA A 130 14.70 8.06 13.55
C ALA A 130 13.48 8.86 14.02
N LEU A 131 13.15 9.96 13.33
CA LEU A 131 11.95 10.75 13.60
C LEU A 131 10.66 9.99 13.28
N THR A 132 10.59 9.26 12.16
CA THR A 132 9.44 8.41 11.81
C THR A 132 9.19 7.34 12.88
N LEU A 133 10.26 6.67 13.32
CA LEU A 133 10.21 5.68 14.39
C LEU A 133 9.76 6.28 15.73
N SER A 134 10.28 7.46 16.07
CA SER A 134 9.90 8.17 17.29
C SER A 134 8.43 8.57 17.27
N GLY A 135 7.95 9.10 16.15
CA GLY A 135 6.53 9.42 15.96
C GLY A 135 5.64 8.18 16.07
N LEU A 136 6.10 7.06 15.51
CA LEU A 136 5.40 5.79 15.65
C LEU A 136 5.34 5.34 17.13
N ALA A 137 6.45 5.41 17.86
CA ALA A 137 6.49 5.05 19.28
C ALA A 137 5.59 5.93 20.17
N LEU A 138 5.13 7.10 19.70
CA LEU A 138 4.14 7.91 20.42
C LEU A 138 2.70 7.43 20.21
N PHE A 139 2.40 6.76 19.10
CA PHE A 139 1.07 6.20 18.85
C PHE A 139 0.81 4.89 19.63
N THR A 140 1.82 4.27 20.26
CA THR A 140 1.67 3.01 21.01
C THR A 140 1.08 3.15 22.42
N ARG A 141 0.36 4.25 22.71
CA ARG A 141 -0.30 4.47 24.01
C ARG A 141 -1.74 4.88 23.84
#